data_AF-A0A927VDI1-F1
#
_entry.id   AF-A0A927VDI1-F1
#
_cell.length_a   1.000
_cell.length_b   1.000
_cell.length_c   1.000
_cell.angle_alpha   90.00
_cell.angle_beta   90.00
_cell.angle_gamma   90.00
#
_symmetry.space_group_name_H-M   'P 1'
#
loop_
_entity.id
_entity.type
_entity.pdbx_description
1 polymer ?
#
loop_
_entity_poly.entity_id
_entity_poly.type
_entity_poly.pdbx_seq_one_letter_code
_entity_poly.pdbx_strand_id
1 'polypeptide(L)'
;MKEDISVCGMECNVCYCFGKMCNGCNSCEGKVFHAPEGKACPIYDCVKNKKCLQNCGECGEVPCKIWFDTRDPKFSDDEFNENVAMRVQVLKEE
;
A
#
# COMPACT_ATOMS: atom_id res chain seq x y z
N MET A 1 -8.99 9.25 -6.00
CA MET A 1 -8.24 8.80 -4.83
C MET A 1 -8.40 9.80 -3.70
N LYS A 2 -9.08 9.41 -2.62
CA LYS A 2 -9.12 10.19 -1.38
C LYS A 2 -7.70 10.33 -0.82
N GLU A 3 -7.37 11.48 -0.23
CA GLU A 3 -6.00 11.75 0.27
C GLU A 3 -5.53 10.72 1.32
N ASP A 4 -6.48 10.21 2.10
CA ASP A 4 -6.25 9.25 3.17
C ASP A 4 -6.09 7.80 2.69
N ILE A 5 -6.22 7.53 1.38
CA ILE A 5 -6.05 6.19 0.83
C ILE A 5 -4.68 6.07 0.16
N SER A 6 -3.93 5.06 0.60
CA SER A 6 -2.64 4.73 0.04
C SER A 6 -2.78 4.18 -1.38
N VAL A 7 -1.71 4.26 -2.17
CA VAL A 7 -1.66 3.68 -3.53
C VAL A 7 -1.92 2.16 -3.56
N CYS A 8 -1.85 1.51 -2.42
CA CYS A 8 -2.07 0.08 -2.24
C CYS A 8 -3.35 -0.23 -1.45
N GLY A 9 -4.30 0.71 -1.36
CA GLY A 9 -5.64 0.49 -0.81
C GLY A 9 -5.73 0.48 0.71
N MET A 10 -4.70 0.96 1.43
CA MET A 10 -4.75 1.09 2.88
C MET A 10 -5.30 2.46 3.27
N GLU A 11 -6.28 2.45 4.16
CA GLU A 11 -6.85 3.66 4.75
C GLU A 11 -5.97 4.16 5.90
N CYS A 12 -5.38 5.34 5.73
CA CYS A 12 -4.44 5.94 6.68
C CYS A 12 -5.14 6.46 7.95
N ASN A 13 -6.38 6.95 7.83
CA ASN A 13 -7.18 7.46 8.95
C ASN A 13 -7.46 6.44 10.06
N VAL A 14 -7.53 5.14 9.73
CA VAL A 14 -7.73 4.03 10.68
C VAL A 14 -6.42 3.31 11.02
N CYS A 15 -5.30 3.71 10.43
CA CYS A 15 -4.00 3.08 10.66
C CYS A 15 -3.34 3.62 11.94
N TYR A 16 -3.02 2.75 12.89
CA TYR A 16 -2.40 3.15 14.17
C TYR A 16 -1.02 3.83 14.02
N CYS A 17 -0.34 3.63 12.89
CA CYS A 17 0.95 4.24 12.57
C CYS A 17 0.84 5.69 12.09
N PHE A 18 -0.31 6.05 11.49
CA PHE A 18 -0.52 7.35 10.87
C PHE A 18 -0.51 8.47 11.91
N GLY A 19 0.15 9.58 11.60
CA GLY A 19 0.33 10.72 12.51
C GLY A 19 1.29 10.45 13.69
N LYS A 20 1.85 9.24 13.80
CA LYS A 20 2.89 8.89 14.78
C LYS A 20 4.22 8.65 14.08
N MET A 21 4.39 7.44 13.54
CA MET A 21 5.62 7.01 12.87
C MET A 21 5.52 7.03 11.35
N CYS A 22 4.33 7.33 10.81
CA CYS A 22 4.05 7.39 9.39
C CYS A 22 3.22 8.64 9.06
N ASN A 23 3.59 9.35 8.01
CA ASN A 23 2.85 10.51 7.49
C ASN A 23 1.98 10.16 6.27
N GLY A 24 1.81 8.87 5.97
CA GLY A 24 1.14 8.39 4.76
C GLY A 24 2.07 8.31 3.56
N CYS A 25 1.90 7.27 2.73
CA CYS A 25 2.80 7.03 1.59
C CYS A 25 2.73 8.12 0.53
N ASN A 26 1.57 8.78 0.38
CA ASN A 26 1.42 9.85 -0.61
C ASN A 26 2.28 11.07 -0.23
N SER A 27 2.32 11.42 1.05
CA SER A 27 3.12 12.54 1.55
C SER A 27 4.62 12.28 1.58
N CYS A 28 5.04 11.03 1.78
CA CYS A 28 6.47 10.65 1.80
C CYS A 28 6.97 9.97 0.52
N GLU A 29 6.20 10.00 -0.58
CA GLU A 29 6.54 9.35 -1.84
C GLU A 29 6.90 7.86 -1.68
N GLY A 30 6.17 7.15 -0.81
CA GLY A 30 6.39 5.74 -0.52
C GLY A 30 7.59 5.44 0.38
N LYS A 31 8.37 6.44 0.82
CA LYS A 31 9.51 6.30 1.74
C LYS A 31 9.01 6.18 3.19
N VAL A 32 8.20 5.15 3.45
CA VAL A 32 7.58 4.86 4.75
C VAL A 32 8.59 4.20 5.70
N PHE A 33 8.29 4.15 7.00
CA PHE A 33 9.20 3.67 8.05
C PHE A 33 9.72 2.23 7.86
N HIS A 34 8.98 1.38 7.15
CA HIS A 34 9.35 -0.01 6.88
C HIS A 34 9.91 -0.23 5.46
N ALA A 35 10.09 0.84 4.68
CA ALA A 35 10.79 0.77 3.40
C ALA A 35 12.31 0.86 3.64
N PRO A 36 13.14 0.34 2.73
CA PRO A 36 14.59 0.53 2.81
C PRO A 36 14.95 2.01 2.85
N GLU A 37 16.01 2.37 3.59
CA GLU A 37 16.43 3.76 3.76
C GLU A 37 16.62 4.48 2.41
N GLY A 38 16.01 5.66 2.30
CA GLY A 38 16.05 6.49 1.10
C GLY A 38 15.25 5.95 -0.10
N LYS A 39 14.55 4.82 0.03
CA LYS A 39 13.80 4.18 -1.07
C LYS A 39 12.31 4.11 -0.79
N ALA A 40 11.52 4.23 -1.83
CA ALA A 40 10.09 3.96 -1.76
C ALA A 40 9.84 2.47 -1.53
N CYS A 41 8.71 2.13 -0.90
CA CYS A 41 8.30 0.73 -0.78
C CYS A 41 8.04 0.11 -2.17
N PRO A 42 8.23 -1.21 -2.35
CA PRO A 42 8.13 -1.84 -3.67
C PRO A 42 6.79 -1.63 -4.38
N ILE A 43 5.68 -1.58 -3.64
CA ILE A 43 4.35 -1.33 -4.22
C ILE A 43 4.24 0.09 -4.76
N TYR A 44 4.64 1.10 -3.96
CA TYR A 44 4.59 2.50 -4.37
C TYR A 44 5.48 2.76 -5.59
N ASP A 45 6.71 2.25 -5.55
CA ASP A 45 7.66 2.39 -6.66
C ASP A 45 7.12 1.77 -7.95
N CYS A 46 6.50 0.59 -7.86
CA CYS A 46 5.86 -0.05 -9.00
C CYS A 46 4.75 0.81 -9.60
N VAL A 47 3.81 1.25 -8.78
CA VAL A 47 2.58 1.86 -9.28
C VAL A 47 2.76 3.31 -9.68
N LYS A 48 3.44 4.14 -8.86
CA LYS A 48 3.63 5.56 -9.14
C LYS A 48 4.83 5.83 -10.03
N ASN A 49 5.99 5.21 -9.75
CA ASN A 49 7.23 5.59 -10.44
C ASN A 49 7.45 4.81 -11.73
N LYS A 50 7.11 3.51 -11.76
CA LYS A 50 7.36 2.64 -12.93
C LYS A 50 6.18 2.58 -13.90
N LYS A 51 4.95 2.38 -13.38
CA LYS A 51 3.73 2.27 -14.19
C LYS A 51 3.00 3.60 -14.38
N CYS A 52 3.37 4.64 -13.62
CA CYS A 52 2.74 5.97 -13.68
C CYS A 52 1.21 5.95 -13.48
N LEU A 53 0.71 5.03 -12.67
CA LEU A 53 -0.70 4.86 -12.31
C LEU A 53 -1.03 5.59 -11.00
N GLN A 54 -2.30 5.85 -10.74
CA GLN A 54 -2.69 6.49 -9.48
C GLN A 54 -2.59 5.54 -8.29
N ASN A 55 -3.07 4.31 -8.46
CA ASN A 55 -3.08 3.28 -7.41
C ASN A 55 -3.09 1.88 -8.06
N CYS A 56 -2.98 0.83 -7.24
CA CYS A 56 -2.91 -0.54 -7.74
C CYS A 56 -4.22 -1.02 -8.39
N GLY A 57 -5.36 -0.38 -8.12
CA GLY A 57 -6.65 -0.69 -8.74
C GLY A 57 -6.63 -0.53 -10.26
N GLU A 58 -5.91 0.46 -10.77
CA GLU A 58 -5.74 0.70 -12.21
C GLU A 58 -4.87 -0.34 -12.92
N CYS A 59 -4.14 -1.18 -12.16
CA CYS A 59 -3.16 -2.09 -12.73
C CYS A 59 -3.77 -3.34 -13.39
N GLY A 60 -5.01 -3.71 -13.04
CA GLY A 60 -5.68 -4.95 -13.50
C GLY A 60 -5.08 -6.27 -12.98
N GLU A 61 -3.85 -6.24 -12.46
CA GLU A 61 -3.14 -7.40 -11.90
C GLU A 61 -3.24 -7.46 -10.36
N VAL A 62 -4.00 -6.57 -9.73
CA VAL A 62 -4.08 -6.48 -8.26
C VAL A 62 -4.98 -7.58 -7.67
N PRO A 63 -4.54 -8.30 -6.61
CA PRO A 63 -3.22 -8.28 -5.99
C PRO A 63 -2.19 -9.12 -6.77
N CYS A 64 -0.99 -8.57 -7.00
CA CYS A 64 0.08 -9.24 -7.77
C CYS A 64 1.22 -9.72 -6.86
N LYS A 65 2.23 -10.40 -7.44
CA LYS A 65 3.40 -10.93 -6.72
C LYS A 65 4.05 -9.95 -5.74
N ILE A 66 4.15 -8.66 -6.10
CA ILE A 66 4.76 -7.63 -5.24
C ILE A 66 4.02 -7.53 -3.89
N TRP A 67 2.69 -7.68 -3.88
CA TRP A 67 1.91 -7.67 -2.64
C TRP A 67 2.26 -8.86 -1.74
N PHE A 68 2.41 -10.05 -2.32
CA PHE A 68 2.81 -11.25 -1.60
C PHE A 68 4.25 -11.17 -1.09
N ASP A 69 5.16 -10.60 -1.89
CA ASP A 69 6.56 -10.41 -1.51
C ASP A 69 6.75 -9.32 -0.43
N THR A 70 5.77 -8.43 -0.27
CA THR A 70 5.78 -7.35 0.75
C THR A 70 4.90 -7.64 1.96
N ARG A 71 4.48 -8.91 2.11
CA ARG A 71 3.75 -9.39 3.29
C ARG A 71 4.51 -9.07 4.58
N ASP A 72 3.79 -8.58 5.58
CA ASP A 72 4.33 -8.46 6.94
C ASP A 72 4.53 -9.88 7.51
N PRO A 73 5.75 -10.27 7.90
CA PRO A 73 6.03 -11.60 8.45
C PRO A 73 5.30 -11.88 9.78
N LYS A 74 4.73 -10.85 10.42
CA LYS A 74 3.92 -11.01 11.64
C LYS A 74 2.51 -11.53 11.38
N PHE A 75 1.99 -11.39 10.16
CA PHE A 75 0.67 -11.88 9.83
C PHE A 75 0.71 -13.38 9.57
N SER A 76 -0.26 -14.10 10.12
CA SER A 76 -0.65 -15.42 9.65
C SER A 76 -1.16 -15.36 8.20
N ASP A 77 -1.33 -16.52 7.58
CA ASP A 77 -1.83 -16.60 6.20
C ASP A 77 -3.25 -16.01 6.09
N ASP A 78 -4.12 -16.30 7.06
CA ASP A 78 -5.49 -15.81 7.09
C ASP A 78 -5.55 -14.29 7.30
N GLU A 79 -4.81 -13.75 8.28
CA GLU A 79 -4.73 -12.30 8.51
C GLU A 79 -4.20 -11.56 7.29
N PHE A 80 -3.19 -12.13 6.61
CA PHE A 80 -2.65 -11.54 5.40
C PHE A 80 -3.68 -11.56 4.26
N ASN A 81 -4.36 -12.69 4.05
CA ASN A 81 -5.38 -12.82 3.01
C ASN A 81 -6.55 -11.86 3.24
N GLU A 82 -7.02 -11.73 4.47
CA GLU A 82 -8.05 -10.75 4.85
C GLU A 82 -7.58 -9.31 4.61
N ASN A 83 -6.35 -8.98 5.00
CA ASN A 83 -5.76 -7.66 4.75
C ASN A 83 -5.71 -7.33 3.26
N VAL A 84 -5.27 -8.28 2.43
CA VAL A 84 -5.21 -8.13 0.97
C VAL A 84 -6.62 -7.93 0.40
N ALA A 85 -7.60 -8.76 0.82
CA ALA A 85 -8.97 -8.68 0.34
C ALA A 85 -9.61 -7.32 0.65
N MET A 86 -9.46 -6.82 1.89
CA MET A 86 -9.96 -5.50 2.29
C MET A 86 -9.37 -4.39 1.42
N ARG A 87 -8.04 -4.37 1.24
CA ARG A 87 -7.36 -3.34 0.45
C ARG A 87 -7.74 -3.38 -1.02
N VAL A 88 -7.94 -4.58 -1.59
CA VAL A 88 -8.44 -4.74 -2.97
C VAL A 88 -9.87 -4.22 -3.10
N GLN A 89 -10.71 -4.43 -2.09
CA GLN A 89 -12.07 -3.90 -2.08
C GLN A 89 -12.06 -2.37 -2.06
N VAL A 90 -11.26 -1.74 -1.19
CA VAL A 90 -11.07 -0.28 -1.16
C VAL A 90 -10.65 0.24 -2.54
N LEU A 91 -9.70 -0.42 -3.21
CA LEU A 91 -9.24 -0.01 -4.54
C LEU A 91 -10.30 -0.11 -5.65
N LYS A 92 -11.36 -0.90 -5.48
CA LYS A 92 -12.48 -0.97 -6.44
C LYS A 92 -13.49 0.16 -6.27
N GLU A 93 -13.50 0.77 -5.10
CA GLU A 93 -14.42 1.84 -4.72
C GLU A 93 -13.81 3.24 -4.94
N GLU A 94 -12.53 3.30 -5.33
CA GLU A 94 -11.73 4.51 -5.57
C GLU A 94 -11.61 4.88 -7.05
#